data_AF-A0ABD3QYC6-F1
#
_entry.id   AF-A0ABD3QYC6-F1
#
_cell.length_a   1.000
_cell.length_b   1.000
_cell.length_c   1.000
_cell.angle_alpha   90.00
_cell.angle_beta   90.00
_cell.angle_gamma   90.00
#
_symmetry.space_group_name_H-M   'P 1'
#
loop_
_entity.id
_entity.type
_entity.pdbx_description
1 polymer ?
#
loop_
_entity_poly.entity_id
_entity_poly.type
_entity_poly.pdbx_seq_one_letter_code
_entity_poly.pdbx_strand_id
1 'polypeptide(L)'
;MRWGWVHFNVVSAVLLLLLASNPCTALSSAAKESIPSVASSGESTAIETSIGKQQHQPIHIKSTAAILNVNARAVNPPLISLTRQILGDENVHVTSTADEARAAARHVIGDKYSLVIPMGGDGTLSAWIDNLVEEVMLQDGVGEVEEAVGRLPVIGYVPRGTGNGLGHVIGCYEEAVTAKQTTGENVGSIENKGFLSRINPLSRRKQNRRERTKQLLLRLKEVGDLLQQQREIQSSGGVTNQGETTSSSQLIQSKAEEIQQHLSNKCTIVEMPMMQVIHREDHATTSVSSNSTTQTDKGDLCFFAGSGFDSLMLHDFQQIKAWSSTSKSLPTFLKAALSSVAGYCVALVTLTLPQTLRYGTHKICVKVTTRDEGALWIDHRRGDFAELAVKSGACNALGVANGQAYDAHNGITNTEKKKVKHLLYSGTTGILAASTTPYYGGGLRLFPYARLIPNKLQLRLGRISPLVGFVNIPKIFEGSYREKSDKFGCLDFVGEEFDVEVSSPVYEEYLRRRRRRRGGKTRWWKRIRGKAAPNDDEKEKEVTTNGETNGSDATTTSGFPFQHSGESMGIKERFRLRVVKRPIRFVSFLRPRVIEDK
;
A
#
# COMPACT_ATOMS: atom_id res chain seq x y z
N MET A 1 -17.84 35.72 5.13
CA MET A 1 -16.71 36.47 4.53
C MET A 1 -15.32 35.81 4.58
N ARG A 2 -14.98 34.88 5.52
CA ARG A 2 -13.63 34.24 5.53
C ARG A 2 -13.37 33.08 4.54
N TRP A 3 -14.39 32.53 3.87
CA TRP A 3 -14.16 31.57 2.77
C TRP A 3 -13.57 32.25 1.53
N GLY A 4 -13.82 33.55 1.34
CA GLY A 4 -13.15 34.36 0.31
C GLY A 4 -11.63 34.45 0.54
N TRP A 5 -11.17 34.44 1.80
CA TRP A 5 -9.74 34.48 2.13
C TRP A 5 -9.02 33.15 1.89
N VAL A 6 -9.70 32.01 2.09
CA VAL A 6 -9.16 30.68 1.73
C VAL A 6 -9.20 30.47 0.21
N HIS A 7 -10.29 30.89 -0.45
CA HIS A 7 -10.36 30.93 -1.92
C HIS A 7 -9.24 31.78 -2.50
N PHE A 8 -8.99 32.98 -1.97
CA PHE A 8 -7.95 33.86 -2.46
C PHE A 8 -6.55 33.27 -2.25
N ASN A 9 -6.23 32.72 -1.07
CA ASN A 9 -4.91 32.13 -0.82
C ASN A 9 -4.67 30.82 -1.58
N VAL A 10 -5.69 29.96 -1.75
CA VAL A 10 -5.55 28.72 -2.52
C VAL A 10 -5.44 29.03 -4.02
N VAL A 11 -6.23 29.95 -4.55
CA VAL A 11 -6.14 30.37 -5.95
C VAL A 11 -4.82 31.10 -6.20
N SER A 12 -4.37 31.98 -5.30
CA SER A 12 -3.09 32.69 -5.44
C SER A 12 -1.89 31.77 -5.31
N ALA A 13 -1.88 30.82 -4.37
CA ALA A 13 -0.80 29.83 -4.24
C ALA A 13 -0.74 28.87 -5.43
N VAL A 14 -1.88 28.42 -5.94
CA VAL A 14 -1.94 27.60 -7.16
C VAL A 14 -1.54 28.42 -8.38
N LEU A 15 -1.93 29.70 -8.48
CA LEU A 15 -1.52 30.59 -9.56
C LEU A 15 0.00 30.87 -9.51
N LEU A 16 0.60 31.07 -8.33
CA LEU A 16 2.06 31.23 -8.16
C LEU A 16 2.82 29.97 -8.57
N LEU A 17 2.32 28.78 -8.20
CA LEU A 17 2.88 27.49 -8.61
C LEU A 17 2.71 27.20 -10.12
N LEU A 18 1.58 27.62 -10.70
CA LEU A 18 1.30 27.51 -12.14
C LEU A 18 2.07 28.53 -12.99
N LEU A 19 2.42 29.70 -12.44
CA LEU A 19 3.26 30.70 -13.08
C LEU A 19 4.76 30.36 -13.00
N ALA A 20 5.18 29.69 -11.93
CA ALA A 20 6.54 29.15 -11.82
C ALA A 20 6.79 27.90 -12.68
N SER A 21 5.72 27.29 -13.23
CA SER A 21 5.79 26.02 -13.94
C SER A 21 4.91 26.04 -15.18
N ASN A 22 5.31 26.61 -16.32
CA ASN A 22 4.59 26.42 -17.59
C ASN A 22 5.38 26.85 -18.85
N PRO A 23 5.02 26.35 -20.07
CA PRO A 23 3.64 26.01 -20.46
C PRO A 23 3.39 24.66 -21.16
N CYS A 24 2.18 24.12 -20.98
CA CYS A 24 1.31 23.73 -22.11
C CYS A 24 -0.12 23.33 -21.66
N THR A 25 -1.13 23.97 -22.26
CA THR A 25 -2.56 23.61 -22.22
C THR A 25 -3.03 23.10 -23.58
N ALA A 26 -4.03 22.20 -23.55
CA ALA A 26 -4.68 21.57 -24.69
C ALA A 26 -6.04 22.22 -25.03
N LEU A 27 -6.49 22.06 -26.28
CA LEU A 27 -7.85 22.31 -26.77
C LEU A 27 -8.54 20.99 -27.15
N SER A 28 -9.88 21.00 -27.10
CA SER A 28 -10.82 19.88 -27.22
C SER A 28 -11.95 20.21 -28.22
N SER A 29 -12.50 19.19 -28.88
CA SER A 29 -13.91 19.02 -29.29
C SER A 29 -14.09 17.51 -29.61
N ALA A 30 -15.11 16.73 -29.23
CA ALA A 30 -16.58 16.81 -29.07
C ALA A 30 -17.27 15.99 -30.18
N ALA A 31 -18.01 14.92 -29.82
CA ALA A 31 -19.32 14.54 -30.38
C ALA A 31 -19.86 13.24 -29.73
N LYS A 32 -21.20 13.21 -29.59
CA LYS A 32 -22.10 12.20 -28.98
C LYS A 32 -22.57 11.17 -30.02
N GLU A 33 -23.01 9.99 -29.57
CA GLU A 33 -24.16 9.18 -30.07
C GLU A 33 -24.30 7.92 -29.16
N SER A 34 -25.36 7.79 -28.36
CA SER A 34 -26.65 7.10 -28.55
C SER A 34 -26.60 5.55 -28.53
N ILE A 35 -27.35 4.97 -27.59
CA ILE A 35 -27.57 3.53 -27.33
C ILE A 35 -28.95 3.14 -27.88
N PRO A 36 -29.16 1.87 -28.28
CA PRO A 36 -30.44 1.22 -28.02
C PRO A 36 -30.34 -0.10 -27.25
N SER A 37 -31.47 -0.38 -26.60
CA SER A 37 -31.92 -1.47 -25.74
C SER A 37 -31.79 -2.89 -26.28
N VAL A 38 -31.65 -3.88 -25.38
CA VAL A 38 -32.07 -5.28 -25.63
C VAL A 38 -32.73 -5.87 -24.39
N ALA A 39 -33.76 -6.67 -24.67
CA ALA A 39 -34.82 -7.20 -23.83
C ALA A 39 -34.39 -8.29 -22.83
N SER A 40 -35.18 -8.39 -21.76
CA SER A 40 -35.25 -9.54 -20.86
C SER A 40 -36.25 -10.57 -21.38
N SER A 41 -35.84 -11.83 -21.46
CA SER A 41 -36.76 -12.97 -21.42
C SER A 41 -36.09 -14.07 -20.62
N GLY A 42 -36.74 -14.48 -19.54
CA GLY A 42 -36.31 -15.60 -18.73
C GLY A 42 -36.69 -16.92 -19.40
N GLU A 43 -36.01 -17.98 -18.99
CA GLU A 43 -36.62 -19.31 -18.95
C GLU A 43 -35.91 -20.15 -17.90
N SER A 44 -36.76 -20.76 -17.07
CA SER A 44 -36.45 -21.75 -16.04
C SER A 44 -36.56 -23.12 -16.69
N THR A 45 -35.68 -24.06 -16.37
CA THR A 45 -36.06 -25.49 -16.28
C THR A 45 -34.96 -26.38 -15.72
N ALA A 46 -35.43 -27.36 -14.93
CA ALA A 46 -34.89 -28.70 -14.71
C ALA A 46 -33.62 -28.85 -13.84
N ILE A 47 -33.89 -29.12 -12.55
CA ILE A 47 -33.02 -29.89 -11.66
C ILE A 47 -33.23 -31.36 -12.00
N GLU A 48 -32.19 -32.05 -12.47
CA GLU A 48 -32.16 -33.52 -12.51
C GLU A 48 -30.79 -34.04 -12.05
N THR A 49 -30.87 -35.00 -11.15
CA THR A 49 -29.86 -35.62 -10.30
C THR A 49 -28.82 -36.44 -11.07
N SER A 50 -27.54 -36.35 -10.69
CA SER A 50 -26.58 -37.44 -10.91
C SER A 50 -25.46 -37.44 -9.87
N ILE A 51 -25.49 -38.46 -9.01
CA ILE A 51 -24.40 -38.85 -8.11
C ILE A 51 -23.35 -39.54 -9.00
N GLY A 52 -22.28 -38.83 -9.31
CA GLY A 52 -21.19 -39.29 -10.17
C GLY A 52 -19.86 -39.34 -9.41
N LYS A 53 -19.16 -40.47 -9.53
CA LYS A 53 -17.77 -40.70 -9.10
C LYS A 53 -16.92 -39.45 -9.34
N GLN A 54 -16.21 -38.97 -8.31
CA GLN A 54 -15.20 -37.92 -8.45
C GLN A 54 -14.06 -38.42 -9.34
N GLN A 55 -14.24 -38.35 -10.65
CA GLN A 55 -13.13 -38.23 -11.57
C GLN A 55 -12.43 -36.93 -11.22
N HIS A 56 -11.17 -36.99 -10.81
CA HIS A 56 -10.32 -35.81 -10.70
C HIS A 56 -10.24 -35.17 -12.10
N GLN A 57 -11.13 -34.20 -12.35
CA GLN A 57 -11.00 -33.28 -13.47
C GLN A 57 -9.60 -32.66 -13.38
N PRO A 58 -8.82 -32.62 -14.48
CA PRO A 58 -7.49 -32.03 -14.46
C PRO A 58 -7.62 -30.59 -13.97
N ILE A 59 -6.87 -30.24 -12.92
CA ILE A 59 -6.86 -28.90 -12.35
C ILE A 59 -6.38 -27.95 -13.44
N HIS A 60 -7.30 -27.17 -14.03
CA HIS A 60 -6.98 -26.27 -15.12
C HIS A 60 -6.30 -25.01 -14.57
N ILE A 61 -4.97 -25.03 -14.51
CA ILE A 61 -4.15 -23.89 -14.08
C ILE A 61 -4.16 -22.85 -15.20
N LYS A 62 -4.49 -21.59 -14.91
CA LYS A 62 -4.35 -20.48 -15.88
C LYS A 62 -2.99 -19.78 -15.73
N SER A 63 -2.49 -19.19 -16.82
CA SER A 63 -1.18 -18.52 -16.85
C SER A 63 -1.20 -17.20 -16.08
N THR A 64 -1.92 -16.20 -16.59
CA THR A 64 -1.78 -14.81 -16.16
C THR A 64 -3.12 -14.11 -16.07
N ALA A 65 -3.44 -13.54 -14.92
CA ALA A 65 -4.54 -12.58 -14.77
C ALA A 65 -4.00 -11.16 -14.60
N ALA A 66 -4.74 -10.15 -15.05
CA ALA A 66 -4.46 -8.75 -14.72
C ALA A 66 -5.65 -8.10 -14.05
N ILE A 67 -5.37 -7.22 -13.09
CA ILE A 67 -6.40 -6.43 -12.43
C ILE A 67 -6.08 -4.96 -12.47
N LEU A 68 -7.06 -4.17 -12.90
CA LEU A 68 -6.94 -2.75 -13.13
C LEU A 68 -7.94 -1.99 -12.26
N ASN A 69 -7.42 -1.21 -11.32
CA ASN A 69 -8.24 -0.30 -10.53
C ASN A 69 -8.48 1.01 -11.31
N VAL A 70 -9.71 1.28 -11.73
CA VAL A 70 -10.04 2.50 -12.51
C VAL A 70 -9.90 3.78 -11.70
N ASN A 71 -9.88 3.68 -10.37
CA ASN A 71 -9.60 4.82 -9.48
C ASN A 71 -8.11 5.20 -9.47
N ALA A 72 -7.22 4.31 -9.96
CA ALA A 72 -5.81 4.61 -10.11
C ALA A 72 -5.61 5.57 -11.30
N ARG A 73 -4.89 6.67 -11.05
CA ARG A 73 -4.78 7.83 -11.96
C ARG A 73 -4.43 7.51 -13.42
N ALA A 74 -3.63 6.48 -13.66
CA ALA A 74 -3.12 6.15 -14.99
C ALA A 74 -3.76 4.89 -15.60
N VAL A 75 -4.83 4.36 -15.01
CA VAL A 75 -5.67 3.32 -15.60
C VAL A 75 -6.75 3.99 -16.44
N ASN A 76 -6.72 3.76 -17.76
CA ASN A 76 -7.64 4.38 -18.71
C ASN A 76 -8.14 3.35 -19.74
N PRO A 77 -9.22 3.64 -20.49
CA PRO A 77 -9.77 2.70 -21.46
C PRO A 77 -8.75 2.17 -22.50
N PRO A 78 -7.83 2.99 -23.05
CA PRO A 78 -6.76 2.48 -23.92
C PRO A 78 -5.84 1.45 -23.26
N LEU A 79 -5.54 1.59 -21.96
CA LEU A 79 -4.75 0.61 -21.23
C LEU A 79 -5.53 -0.68 -20.99
N ILE A 80 -6.82 -0.58 -20.64
CA ILE A 80 -7.70 -1.73 -20.43
C ILE A 80 -7.80 -2.54 -21.74
N SER A 81 -8.09 -1.86 -22.86
CA SER A 81 -8.14 -2.49 -24.19
C SER A 81 -6.82 -3.14 -24.58
N LEU A 82 -5.70 -2.46 -24.36
CA LEU A 82 -4.36 -3.03 -24.60
C LEU A 82 -4.12 -4.30 -23.75
N THR A 83 -4.55 -4.29 -22.49
CA THR A 83 -4.35 -5.43 -21.60
C THR A 83 -5.19 -6.63 -22.05
N ARG A 84 -6.46 -6.40 -22.39
CA ARG A 84 -7.37 -7.41 -22.95
C ARG A 84 -6.83 -8.02 -24.24
N GLN A 85 -6.29 -7.18 -25.13
CA GLN A 85 -5.66 -7.66 -26.36
C GLN A 85 -4.48 -8.62 -26.10
N ILE A 86 -3.74 -8.42 -25.01
CA ILE A 86 -2.54 -9.22 -24.69
C ILE A 86 -2.91 -10.48 -23.89
N LEU A 87 -3.83 -10.37 -22.94
CA LEU A 87 -4.12 -11.41 -21.96
C LEU A 87 -5.43 -12.18 -22.22
N GLY A 88 -6.31 -11.71 -23.10
CA GLY A 88 -7.68 -12.22 -23.21
C GLY A 88 -8.65 -11.46 -22.31
N ASP A 89 -9.93 -11.43 -22.68
CA ASP A 89 -10.96 -10.70 -21.94
C ASP A 89 -11.29 -11.35 -20.59
N GLU A 90 -11.25 -12.69 -20.56
CA GLU A 90 -11.54 -13.53 -19.40
C GLU A 90 -10.50 -13.42 -18.28
N ASN A 91 -9.28 -13.01 -18.64
CA ASN A 91 -8.14 -12.89 -17.71
C ASN A 91 -7.94 -11.44 -17.23
N VAL A 92 -8.83 -10.51 -17.59
CA VAL A 92 -8.69 -9.09 -17.26
C VAL A 92 -9.87 -8.60 -16.42
N HIS A 93 -9.58 -8.32 -15.16
CA HIS A 93 -10.55 -7.77 -14.21
C HIS A 93 -10.39 -6.25 -14.11
N VAL A 94 -11.49 -5.51 -14.25
CA VAL A 94 -11.52 -4.06 -14.12
C VAL A 94 -12.39 -3.73 -12.93
N THR A 95 -11.84 -3.00 -11.95
CA THR A 95 -12.49 -2.79 -10.66
C THR A 95 -12.55 -1.31 -10.32
N SER A 96 -13.69 -0.89 -9.79
CA SER A 96 -14.04 0.46 -9.37
C SER A 96 -14.47 0.53 -7.90
N THR A 97 -14.91 -0.60 -7.34
CA THR A 97 -15.32 -0.75 -5.94
C THR A 97 -14.51 -1.82 -5.21
N ALA A 98 -14.57 -1.83 -3.88
CA ALA A 98 -13.93 -2.86 -3.07
C ALA A 98 -14.55 -4.25 -3.30
N ASP A 99 -15.88 -4.32 -3.48
CA ASP A 99 -16.59 -5.58 -3.71
C ASP A 99 -16.24 -6.19 -5.08
N GLU A 100 -16.10 -5.35 -6.11
CA GLU A 100 -15.58 -5.81 -7.42
C GLU A 100 -14.15 -6.36 -7.29
N ALA A 101 -13.30 -5.74 -6.46
CA ALA A 101 -11.96 -6.23 -6.21
C ALA A 101 -11.96 -7.57 -5.46
N ARG A 102 -12.83 -7.77 -4.47
CA ARG A 102 -13.00 -9.06 -3.79
C ARG A 102 -13.52 -10.14 -4.74
N ALA A 103 -14.54 -9.82 -5.55
CA ALA A 103 -15.10 -10.76 -6.52
C ALA A 103 -14.04 -11.22 -7.54
N ALA A 104 -13.19 -10.31 -8.01
CA ALA A 104 -12.09 -10.66 -8.89
C ALA A 104 -10.96 -11.44 -8.17
N ALA A 105 -10.66 -11.15 -6.90
CA ALA A 105 -9.73 -11.96 -6.11
C ALA A 105 -10.23 -13.41 -5.95
N ARG A 106 -11.53 -13.59 -5.68
CA ARG A 106 -12.18 -14.91 -5.59
C ARG A 106 -11.98 -15.72 -6.85
N HIS A 107 -12.23 -15.11 -8.00
CA HIS A 107 -12.05 -15.73 -9.31
C HIS A 107 -10.58 -16.09 -9.57
N VAL A 108 -9.65 -15.19 -9.24
CA VAL A 108 -8.21 -15.42 -9.42
C VAL A 108 -7.69 -16.59 -8.57
N ILE A 109 -8.14 -16.70 -7.32
CA ILE A 109 -7.77 -17.82 -6.44
C ILE A 109 -8.43 -19.13 -6.92
N GLY A 110 -9.73 -19.09 -7.26
CA GLY A 110 -10.48 -20.26 -7.73
C GLY A 110 -9.91 -20.86 -9.02
N ASP A 111 -9.50 -20.02 -9.98
CA ASP A 111 -8.89 -20.43 -11.25
C ASP A 111 -7.40 -20.78 -11.14
N LYS A 112 -6.80 -20.63 -9.96
CA LYS A 112 -5.41 -20.99 -9.65
C LYS A 112 -4.40 -20.39 -10.63
N TYR A 113 -4.51 -19.10 -10.92
CA TYR A 113 -3.56 -18.43 -11.82
C TYR A 113 -2.11 -18.60 -11.35
N SER A 114 -1.17 -18.66 -12.30
CA SER A 114 0.26 -18.75 -12.01
C SER A 114 0.88 -17.39 -11.69
N LEU A 115 0.42 -16.37 -12.40
CA LEU A 115 0.85 -14.98 -12.27
C LEU A 115 -0.38 -14.06 -12.18
N VAL A 116 -0.30 -13.07 -11.30
CA VAL A 116 -1.31 -12.01 -11.18
C VAL A 116 -0.65 -10.64 -11.37
N ILE A 117 -1.30 -9.77 -12.13
CA ILE A 117 -0.78 -8.45 -12.50
C ILE A 117 -1.65 -7.31 -11.97
N PRO A 118 -1.40 -6.79 -10.75
CA PRO A 118 -2.04 -5.58 -10.27
C PRO A 118 -1.52 -4.34 -11.01
N MET A 119 -2.42 -3.54 -11.57
CA MET A 119 -2.12 -2.26 -12.20
C MET A 119 -2.68 -1.11 -11.39
N GLY A 120 -1.81 -0.37 -10.70
CA GLY A 120 -2.23 0.66 -9.75
C GLY A 120 -1.09 1.31 -8.98
N GLY A 121 -1.41 2.01 -7.89
CA GLY A 121 -0.41 2.48 -6.92
C GLY A 121 -0.06 1.41 -5.88
N ASP A 122 0.81 1.74 -4.93
CA ASP A 122 1.16 0.84 -3.82
C ASP A 122 -0.08 0.46 -2.97
N GLY A 123 -1.02 1.40 -2.78
CA GLY A 123 -2.30 1.15 -2.11
C GLY A 123 -3.16 0.14 -2.83
N THR A 124 -3.27 0.29 -4.16
CA THR A 124 -3.94 -0.71 -5.00
C THR A 124 -3.28 -2.08 -4.86
N LEU A 125 -1.96 -2.15 -4.95
CA LEU A 125 -1.23 -3.40 -4.80
C LEU A 125 -1.46 -4.06 -3.43
N SER A 126 -1.38 -3.28 -2.35
CA SER A 126 -1.57 -3.78 -0.98
C SER A 126 -2.99 -4.29 -0.75
N ALA A 127 -4.00 -3.52 -1.17
CA ALA A 127 -5.40 -3.94 -1.11
C ALA A 127 -5.67 -5.20 -1.94
N TRP A 128 -5.01 -5.34 -3.09
CA TRP A 128 -5.11 -6.54 -3.91
C TRP A 128 -4.54 -7.78 -3.22
N ILE A 129 -3.34 -7.66 -2.65
CA ILE A 129 -2.74 -8.74 -1.87
C ILE A 129 -3.65 -9.10 -0.70
N ASP A 130 -4.20 -8.09 -0.02
CA ASP A 130 -5.06 -8.30 1.13
C ASP A 130 -6.34 -9.09 0.78
N ASN A 131 -7.00 -8.73 -0.32
CA ASN A 131 -8.16 -9.47 -0.85
C ASN A 131 -7.79 -10.90 -1.26
N LEU A 132 -6.63 -11.12 -1.89
CA LEU A 132 -6.20 -12.47 -2.28
C LEU A 132 -5.93 -13.35 -1.05
N VAL A 133 -5.29 -12.79 -0.01
CA VAL A 133 -5.07 -13.51 1.26
C VAL A 133 -6.39 -13.86 1.92
N GLU A 134 -7.34 -12.92 1.96
CA GLU A 134 -8.67 -13.18 2.52
C GLU A 134 -9.40 -14.31 1.79
N GLU A 135 -9.37 -14.30 0.45
CA GLU A 135 -10.00 -15.35 -0.35
C GLU A 135 -9.31 -16.70 -0.20
N VAL A 136 -7.98 -16.76 -0.07
CA VAL A 136 -7.27 -18.01 0.27
C VAL A 136 -7.69 -18.51 1.65
N MET A 137 -7.74 -17.64 2.66
CA MET A 137 -8.17 -18.03 4.01
C MET A 137 -9.60 -18.60 4.00
N LEU A 138 -10.51 -17.98 3.24
CA LEU A 138 -11.90 -18.42 3.10
C LEU A 138 -12.05 -19.72 2.31
N GLN A 139 -11.40 -19.85 1.15
CA GLN A 139 -11.60 -20.99 0.25
C GLN A 139 -10.83 -22.24 0.71
N ASP A 140 -9.62 -22.06 1.23
CA ASP A 140 -8.76 -23.17 1.63
C ASP A 140 -8.90 -23.54 3.11
N GLY A 141 -9.70 -22.79 3.89
CA GLY A 141 -9.88 -23.01 5.32
C GLY A 141 -8.64 -22.72 6.16
N VAL A 142 -7.76 -21.85 5.68
CA VAL A 142 -6.50 -21.49 6.36
C VAL A 142 -6.77 -20.39 7.39
N GLY A 143 -6.41 -20.64 8.65
CA GLY A 143 -6.61 -19.68 9.75
C GLY A 143 -5.52 -18.61 9.88
N GLU A 144 -4.33 -18.85 9.33
CA GLU A 144 -3.15 -17.99 9.52
C GLU A 144 -2.75 -17.24 8.24
N VAL A 145 -2.45 -15.95 8.39
CA VAL A 145 -2.06 -15.06 7.27
C VAL A 145 -0.79 -15.54 6.57
N GLU A 146 0.20 -16.00 7.31
CA GLU A 146 1.46 -16.51 6.76
C GLU A 146 1.24 -17.69 5.81
N GLU A 147 0.35 -18.62 6.18
CA GLU A 147 0.07 -19.78 5.35
C GLU A 147 -0.65 -19.36 4.07
N ALA A 148 -1.65 -18.48 4.18
CA ALA A 148 -2.37 -17.95 3.03
C ALA A 148 -1.45 -17.20 2.05
N VAL A 149 -0.52 -16.36 2.57
CA VAL A 149 0.50 -15.67 1.74
C VAL A 149 1.37 -16.67 0.97
N GLY A 150 1.71 -17.81 1.57
CA GLY A 150 2.50 -18.85 0.92
C GLY A 150 1.79 -19.53 -0.27
N ARG A 151 0.46 -19.44 -0.34
CA ARG A 151 -0.35 -20.03 -1.41
C ARG A 151 -0.68 -19.04 -2.53
N LEU A 152 -0.30 -17.78 -2.37
CA LEU A 152 -0.57 -16.76 -3.38
C LEU A 152 0.17 -17.06 -4.71
N PRO A 153 -0.45 -16.68 -5.85
CA PRO A 153 0.24 -16.64 -7.12
C PRO A 153 1.44 -15.69 -7.09
N VAL A 154 2.38 -15.87 -8.01
CA VAL A 154 3.46 -14.90 -8.19
C VAL A 154 2.84 -13.58 -8.65
N ILE A 155 3.40 -12.45 -8.21
CA ILE A 155 2.87 -11.12 -8.52
C ILE A 155 3.77 -10.38 -9.52
N GLY A 156 3.21 -9.96 -10.65
CA GLY A 156 3.82 -8.99 -11.56
C GLY A 156 3.22 -7.61 -11.33
N TYR A 157 4.00 -6.57 -11.03
CA TYR A 157 3.40 -5.26 -10.69
C TYR A 157 3.61 -4.25 -11.82
N VAL A 158 2.54 -3.54 -12.21
CA VAL A 158 2.59 -2.44 -13.19
C VAL A 158 2.25 -1.11 -12.49
N PRO A 159 3.26 -0.29 -12.16
CA PRO A 159 3.05 0.93 -11.38
C PRO A 159 2.30 2.02 -12.17
N ARG A 160 1.18 2.48 -11.62
CA ARG A 160 0.29 3.52 -12.17
C ARG A 160 -0.06 4.64 -11.20
N GLY A 161 0.37 4.54 -9.95
CA GLY A 161 0.23 5.59 -8.95
C GLY A 161 1.28 6.69 -9.07
N THR A 162 1.26 7.63 -8.12
CA THR A 162 2.31 8.66 -7.94
C THR A 162 3.38 8.22 -6.93
N GLY A 163 3.03 7.30 -6.03
CA GLY A 163 3.91 6.77 -4.98
C GLY A 163 4.84 5.67 -5.52
N ASN A 164 4.28 4.51 -5.84
CA ASN A 164 4.96 3.36 -6.46
C ASN A 164 6.35 3.04 -5.85
N GLY A 165 6.48 3.16 -4.52
CA GLY A 165 7.74 2.91 -3.81
C GLY A 165 8.26 1.50 -4.06
N LEU A 166 7.36 0.50 -4.06
CA LEU A 166 7.73 -0.88 -4.32
C LEU A 166 8.30 -1.08 -5.74
N GLY A 167 7.81 -0.30 -6.71
CA GLY A 167 8.28 -0.42 -8.08
C GLY A 167 9.78 -0.17 -8.24
N HIS A 168 10.38 0.61 -7.33
CA HIS A 168 11.82 0.91 -7.34
C HIS A 168 12.63 -0.27 -6.80
N VAL A 169 12.01 -1.07 -5.94
CA VAL A 169 12.63 -2.24 -5.32
C VAL A 169 12.68 -3.42 -6.29
N ILE A 170 11.57 -3.68 -6.96
CA ILE A 170 11.46 -4.82 -7.89
C ILE A 170 11.84 -4.45 -9.33
N GLY A 171 12.09 -3.16 -9.60
CA GLY A 171 12.47 -2.62 -10.91
C GLY A 171 11.48 -2.94 -12.01
N CYS A 172 10.19 -2.82 -11.71
CA CYS A 172 9.13 -2.84 -12.70
C CYS A 172 8.90 -1.45 -13.34
N TYR A 173 9.85 -0.52 -13.13
CA TYR A 173 9.88 0.71 -13.89
C TYR A 173 10.39 0.48 -15.30
N GLU A 174 9.88 1.30 -16.20
CA GLU A 174 10.30 1.37 -17.59
C GLU A 174 11.78 1.77 -17.67
N GLU A 175 12.68 0.80 -17.57
CA GLU A 175 14.09 1.08 -17.73
C GLU A 175 14.37 1.51 -19.18
N ALA A 176 14.89 2.74 -19.30
CA ALA A 176 15.57 3.25 -20.49
C ALA A 176 16.93 2.55 -20.71
N VAL A 177 17.07 1.29 -20.29
CA VAL A 177 18.32 0.53 -20.34
C VAL A 177 18.66 0.05 -21.75
N THR A 178 17.70 0.03 -22.67
CA THR A 178 17.97 -0.25 -24.08
C THR A 178 18.57 0.92 -24.87
N ALA A 179 18.69 2.12 -24.29
CA ALA A 179 19.19 3.30 -25.02
C ALA A 179 20.66 3.64 -24.79
N LYS A 180 21.36 2.97 -23.84
CA LYS A 180 22.79 3.23 -23.56
C LYS A 180 23.72 2.06 -23.86
N GLN A 181 23.20 0.85 -24.13
CA GLN A 181 24.04 -0.33 -24.38
C GLN A 181 24.12 -0.76 -25.86
N THR A 182 23.29 -0.21 -26.75
CA THR A 182 23.31 -0.53 -28.19
C THR A 182 24.05 0.48 -29.07
N THR A 183 24.51 1.62 -28.56
CA THR A 183 25.39 2.52 -29.31
C THR A 183 26.85 2.29 -28.90
N GLY A 184 27.33 1.09 -29.21
CA GLY A 184 28.74 0.82 -29.46
C GLY A 184 29.05 0.84 -30.97
N GLU A 185 28.15 1.39 -31.78
CA GLU A 185 28.37 1.62 -33.21
C GLU A 185 28.75 3.07 -33.46
N ASN A 186 29.82 3.23 -34.25
CA ASN A 186 30.41 4.48 -34.69
C ASN A 186 29.37 5.53 -35.08
N VAL A 187 29.51 6.73 -34.51
CA VAL A 187 28.78 7.94 -34.90
C VAL A 187 29.22 8.34 -36.31
N GLY A 188 28.60 7.72 -37.31
CA GLY A 188 28.61 8.15 -38.70
C GLY A 188 27.36 8.99 -39.00
N SER A 189 27.59 10.19 -39.53
CA SER A 189 26.65 11.07 -40.24
C SER A 189 25.32 11.42 -39.56
N ILE A 190 25.26 12.65 -39.04
CA ILE A 190 24.03 13.36 -38.71
C ILE A 190 23.26 13.62 -40.01
N GLU A 191 22.31 12.74 -40.33
CA GLU A 191 21.28 13.03 -41.33
C GLU A 191 20.29 14.06 -40.76
N ASN A 192 20.10 15.13 -41.54
CA ASN A 192 19.13 16.20 -41.31
C ASN A 192 17.69 15.68 -41.28
N LYS A 193 17.23 15.18 -40.12
CA LYS A 193 15.80 14.97 -39.86
C LYS A 193 15.13 16.31 -39.52
N GLY A 194 14.26 16.73 -40.42
CA GLY A 194 13.65 18.05 -40.49
C GLY A 194 13.03 18.61 -39.20
N PHE A 195 13.13 19.94 -39.11
CA PHE A 195 12.71 20.83 -38.02
C PHE A 195 11.24 20.65 -37.59
N LEU A 196 10.38 20.15 -38.50
CA LEU A 196 8.94 19.94 -38.26
C LEU A 196 8.61 18.68 -37.44
N SER A 197 9.57 17.78 -37.21
CA SER A 197 9.34 16.60 -36.34
C SER A 197 9.38 16.92 -34.83
N ARG A 198 9.65 18.18 -34.44
CA ARG A 198 9.76 18.61 -33.04
C ARG A 198 8.43 19.09 -32.41
N ILE A 199 7.32 19.06 -33.13
CA ILE A 199 6.14 19.89 -32.79
C ILE A 199 5.23 19.33 -31.68
N ASN A 200 5.45 18.13 -31.11
CA ASN A 200 4.67 17.77 -29.91
C ASN A 200 5.38 16.80 -28.93
N PRO A 201 6.19 17.29 -27.99
CA PRO A 201 6.90 16.44 -27.02
C PRO A 201 5.95 15.65 -26.09
N LEU A 202 4.70 16.11 -25.93
CA LEU A 202 3.71 15.48 -25.05
C LEU A 202 3.08 14.22 -25.65
N SER A 203 2.75 14.24 -26.95
CA SER A 203 2.21 13.06 -27.63
C SER A 203 3.25 11.94 -27.70
N ARG A 204 4.52 12.29 -27.96
CA ARG A 204 5.66 11.36 -27.92
C ARG A 204 5.81 10.73 -26.54
N ARG A 205 5.76 11.51 -25.45
CA ARG A 205 5.84 10.97 -24.08
C ARG A 205 4.70 10.00 -23.77
N LYS A 206 3.47 10.33 -24.19
CA LYS A 206 2.30 9.47 -23.97
C LYS A 206 2.38 8.17 -24.77
N GLN A 207 2.80 8.25 -26.04
CA GLN A 207 3.00 7.09 -26.91
C GLN A 207 4.10 6.17 -26.38
N ASN A 208 5.25 6.73 -25.99
CA ASN A 208 6.36 5.98 -25.43
C ASN A 208 5.94 5.22 -24.15
N ARG A 209 5.17 5.86 -23.26
CA ARG A 209 4.66 5.21 -22.04
C ARG A 209 3.73 4.03 -22.36
N ARG A 210 2.87 4.17 -23.37
CA ARG A 210 1.99 3.08 -23.82
C ARG A 210 2.78 1.92 -24.40
N GLU A 211 3.78 2.19 -25.22
CA GLU A 211 4.60 1.14 -25.84
C GLU A 211 5.42 0.38 -24.79
N ARG A 212 6.05 1.09 -23.86
CA ARG A 212 6.81 0.47 -22.76
C ARG A 212 5.94 -0.38 -21.86
N THR A 213 4.73 0.10 -21.58
CA THR A 213 3.70 -0.68 -20.88
C THR A 213 3.36 -1.96 -21.63
N LYS A 214 3.14 -1.87 -22.95
CA LYS A 214 2.83 -3.02 -23.80
C LYS A 214 3.95 -4.05 -23.71
N GLN A 215 5.20 -3.61 -23.83
CA GLN A 215 6.37 -4.47 -23.71
C GLN A 215 6.46 -5.12 -22.32
N LEU A 216 6.21 -4.37 -21.25
CA LEU A 216 6.18 -4.90 -19.89
C LEU A 216 5.10 -5.98 -19.72
N LEU A 217 3.90 -5.75 -20.24
CA LEU A 217 2.80 -6.71 -20.19
C LEU A 217 3.09 -7.98 -21.00
N LEU A 218 3.69 -7.85 -22.18
CA LEU A 218 4.11 -9.00 -22.98
C LEU A 218 5.16 -9.84 -22.25
N ARG A 219 6.15 -9.20 -21.61
CA ARG A 219 7.16 -9.90 -20.80
C ARG A 219 6.54 -10.58 -19.58
N LEU A 220 5.61 -9.92 -18.90
CA LEU A 220 4.91 -10.54 -17.76
C LEU A 220 4.05 -11.72 -18.22
N LYS A 221 3.34 -11.61 -19.34
CA LYS A 221 2.58 -12.73 -19.92
C LYS A 221 3.50 -13.91 -20.22
N GLU A 222 4.63 -13.69 -20.88
CA GLU A 222 5.62 -14.73 -21.17
C GLU A 222 6.09 -15.43 -19.88
N VAL A 223 6.37 -14.66 -18.82
CA VAL A 223 6.74 -15.21 -17.51
C VAL A 223 5.60 -16.04 -16.91
N GLY A 224 4.35 -15.59 -17.00
CA GLY A 224 3.20 -16.35 -16.49
C GLY A 224 2.95 -17.64 -17.27
N ASP A 225 3.17 -17.64 -18.59
CA ASP A 225 3.07 -18.82 -19.44
C ASP A 225 4.14 -19.87 -19.03
N LEU A 226 5.37 -19.44 -18.77
CA LEU A 226 6.45 -20.31 -18.26
C LEU A 226 6.16 -20.85 -16.86
N LEU A 227 5.63 -20.02 -15.96
CA LEU A 227 5.25 -20.45 -14.61
C LEU A 227 4.12 -21.48 -14.62
N GLN A 228 3.15 -21.34 -15.54
CA GLN A 228 2.11 -22.34 -15.74
C GLN A 228 2.70 -23.67 -16.22
N GLN A 229 3.54 -23.66 -17.26
CA GLN A 229 4.19 -24.87 -17.76
C GLN A 229 5.01 -25.58 -16.68
N GLN A 230 5.72 -24.82 -15.85
CA GLN A 230 6.47 -25.37 -14.72
C GLN A 230 5.55 -26.08 -13.72
N ARG A 231 4.40 -25.49 -13.37
CA ARG A 231 3.42 -26.12 -12.45
C ARG A 231 2.75 -27.34 -13.06
N GLU A 232 2.43 -27.32 -14.35
CA GLU A 232 1.84 -28.46 -15.05
C GLU A 232 2.80 -29.66 -15.00
N ILE A 233 4.08 -29.46 -15.32
CA ILE A 233 5.11 -30.50 -15.25
C ILE A 233 5.25 -31.06 -13.82
N GLN A 234 5.26 -30.19 -12.81
CA GLN A 234 5.30 -30.62 -11.40
C GLN A 234 4.07 -31.42 -10.99
N SER A 235 2.88 -31.05 -11.49
CA SER A 235 1.63 -31.76 -11.21
C SER A 235 1.57 -33.14 -11.90
N SER A 236 2.15 -33.27 -13.10
CA SER A 236 2.22 -34.54 -13.82
C SER A 236 3.22 -35.52 -13.20
N GLY A 237 4.30 -35.02 -12.58
CA GLY A 237 5.33 -35.87 -11.97
C GLY A 237 4.90 -36.61 -10.70
N GLY A 238 3.86 -36.12 -10.00
CA GLY A 238 3.44 -36.65 -8.69
C GLY A 238 2.58 -37.92 -8.71
N VAL A 239 2.13 -38.40 -9.88
CA VAL A 239 1.13 -39.50 -10.00
C VAL A 239 1.73 -40.76 -10.65
N THR A 240 3.04 -40.95 -10.56
CA THR A 240 3.67 -42.17 -11.10
C THR A 240 3.44 -43.36 -10.18
N ASN A 241 2.57 -44.27 -10.59
CA ASN A 241 2.46 -45.61 -10.00
C ASN A 241 3.82 -46.31 -10.11
N GLN A 242 4.20 -47.09 -9.09
CA GLN A 242 5.53 -47.68 -8.84
C GLN A 242 6.12 -48.63 -9.93
N GLY A 243 5.68 -48.56 -11.18
CA GLY A 243 6.15 -49.41 -12.28
C GLY A 243 6.49 -48.69 -13.60
N GLU A 244 6.37 -47.36 -13.69
CA GLU A 244 6.71 -46.64 -14.92
C GLU A 244 8.22 -46.39 -15.10
N THR A 245 8.69 -46.65 -16.32
CA THR A 245 10.08 -46.72 -16.77
C THR A 245 10.90 -45.45 -16.52
N THR A 246 12.15 -45.64 -16.10
CA THR A 246 13.17 -44.61 -15.77
C THR A 246 13.34 -43.51 -16.83
N SER A 247 13.07 -43.81 -18.10
CA SER A 247 13.26 -42.90 -19.24
C SER A 247 12.30 -41.70 -19.25
N SER A 248 11.04 -41.87 -18.81
CA SER A 248 10.05 -40.78 -18.81
C SER A 248 10.34 -39.73 -17.74
N SER A 249 10.85 -40.15 -16.59
CA SER A 249 11.25 -39.26 -15.49
C SER A 249 12.40 -38.33 -15.89
N GLN A 250 13.39 -38.84 -16.61
CA GLN A 250 14.53 -38.05 -17.11
C GLN A 250 14.09 -36.94 -18.09
N LEU A 251 13.13 -37.23 -18.97
CA LEU A 251 12.61 -36.24 -19.91
C LEU A 251 11.84 -35.11 -19.21
N ILE A 252 11.00 -35.44 -18.22
CA ILE A 252 10.26 -34.47 -17.41
C ILE A 252 11.23 -33.56 -16.65
N GLN A 253 12.26 -34.14 -16.04
CA GLN A 253 13.27 -33.37 -15.32
C GLN A 253 14.05 -32.43 -16.25
N SER A 254 14.50 -32.93 -17.41
CA SER A 254 15.20 -32.10 -18.41
C SER A 254 14.34 -30.93 -18.89
N LYS A 255 13.04 -31.15 -19.14
CA LYS A 255 12.11 -30.09 -19.54
C LYS A 255 11.88 -29.07 -18.41
N ALA A 256 11.80 -29.52 -17.16
CA ALA A 256 11.66 -28.64 -16.00
C ALA A 256 12.90 -27.74 -15.82
N GLU A 257 14.09 -28.30 -16.00
CA GLU A 257 15.37 -27.57 -15.96
C GLU A 257 15.47 -26.53 -17.08
N GLU A 258 15.05 -26.88 -18.30
CA GLU A 258 14.99 -25.96 -19.44
C GLU A 258 14.07 -24.76 -19.16
N ILE A 259 12.86 -25.01 -18.65
CA ILE A 259 11.90 -23.95 -18.30
C ILE A 259 12.45 -23.07 -17.17
N GLN A 260 13.06 -23.67 -16.15
CA GLN A 260 13.69 -22.92 -15.06
C GLN A 260 14.85 -22.05 -15.57
N GLN A 261 15.68 -22.57 -16.47
CA GLN A 261 16.74 -21.81 -17.10
C GLN A 261 16.17 -20.66 -17.94
N HIS A 262 15.13 -20.91 -18.73
CA HIS A 262 14.45 -19.89 -19.52
C HIS A 262 13.87 -18.78 -18.62
N LEU A 263 13.19 -19.15 -17.54
CA LEU A 263 12.63 -18.22 -16.57
C LEU A 263 13.73 -17.35 -15.93
N SER A 264 14.84 -17.96 -15.53
CA SER A 264 15.99 -17.27 -14.92
C SER A 264 16.69 -16.30 -15.88
N ASN A 265 16.67 -16.59 -17.19
CA ASN A 265 17.20 -15.70 -18.22
C ASN A 265 16.31 -14.48 -18.46
N LYS A 266 14.99 -14.61 -18.22
CA LYS A 266 13.99 -13.57 -18.52
C LYS A 266 13.69 -12.66 -17.34
N CYS A 267 13.68 -13.22 -16.13
CA CYS A 267 13.30 -12.52 -14.91
C CYS A 267 13.93 -13.17 -13.66
N THR A 268 13.79 -12.48 -12.55
CA THR A 268 14.13 -13.01 -11.22
C THR A 268 12.87 -12.98 -10.36
N ILE A 269 12.66 -14.01 -9.56
CA ILE A 269 11.60 -14.01 -8.56
C ILE A 269 12.19 -13.47 -7.26
N VAL A 270 11.73 -12.29 -6.85
CA VAL A 270 12.21 -11.60 -5.64
C VAL A 270 11.20 -11.79 -4.52
N GLU A 271 11.69 -12.24 -3.38
CA GLU A 271 10.93 -12.35 -2.16
C GLU A 271 10.90 -11.01 -1.42
N MET A 272 9.70 -10.54 -1.09
CA MET A 272 9.44 -9.27 -0.45
C MET A 272 8.66 -9.49 0.85
N PRO A 273 9.24 -9.13 2.01
CA PRO A 273 8.50 -9.18 3.26
C PRO A 273 7.38 -8.15 3.25
N MET A 274 6.22 -8.53 3.78
CA MET A 274 5.09 -7.64 4.00
C MET A 274 4.90 -7.40 5.49
N MET A 275 4.26 -6.28 5.83
CA MET A 275 3.91 -5.93 7.20
C MET A 275 2.40 -6.08 7.39
N GLN A 276 2.02 -6.68 8.51
CA GLN A 276 0.66 -6.69 9.01
C GLN A 276 0.50 -5.58 10.05
N VAL A 277 -0.58 -4.81 9.93
CA VAL A 277 -0.98 -3.75 10.86
C VAL A 277 -2.23 -4.19 11.58
N ILE A 278 -2.07 -4.59 12.84
CA ILE A 278 -3.21 -5.01 13.67
C ILE A 278 -3.67 -3.77 14.45
N HIS A 279 -4.84 -3.28 14.10
CA HIS A 279 -5.51 -2.24 14.87
C HIS A 279 -6.14 -2.94 16.08
N ARG A 280 -5.74 -2.57 17.29
CA ARG A 280 -6.48 -3.03 18.47
C ARG A 280 -7.78 -2.25 18.48
N GLU A 281 -8.91 -2.96 18.44
CA GLU A 281 -10.19 -2.33 18.72
C GLU A 281 -10.14 -1.74 20.14
N ASP A 282 -10.61 -0.50 20.28
CA ASP A 282 -10.88 0.11 21.57
C ASP A 282 -12.11 -0.59 22.16
N HIS A 283 -11.96 -1.85 22.58
CA HIS A 283 -13.03 -2.60 23.25
C HIS A 283 -13.27 -2.03 24.64
N ALA A 284 -14.08 -0.97 24.70
CA ALA A 284 -14.79 -0.54 25.90
C ALA A 284 -16.32 -0.66 25.76
N THR A 285 -16.84 -1.31 24.71
CA THR A 285 -18.26 -1.65 24.61
C THR A 285 -18.45 -3.10 24.19
N THR A 286 -18.44 -3.96 25.21
CA THR A 286 -19.00 -5.29 25.20
C THR A 286 -20.51 -5.19 24.94
N SER A 287 -20.96 -5.34 23.71
CA SER A 287 -22.31 -5.83 23.44
C SER A 287 -22.17 -7.19 22.75
N VAL A 288 -22.48 -8.22 23.53
CA VAL A 288 -22.57 -9.61 23.10
C VAL A 288 -23.68 -9.72 22.05
N SER A 289 -23.34 -9.54 20.77
CA SER A 289 -24.15 -10.02 19.67
C SER A 289 -23.61 -11.37 19.24
N SER A 290 -24.09 -12.42 19.91
CA SER A 290 -23.94 -13.80 19.50
C SER A 290 -24.66 -14.01 18.16
N ASN A 291 -23.93 -13.84 17.05
CA ASN A 291 -24.13 -14.51 15.75
C ASN A 291 -23.34 -13.79 14.65
N SER A 292 -22.04 -14.08 14.53
CA SER A 292 -21.32 -13.93 13.26
C SER A 292 -20.02 -14.72 13.29
N THR A 293 -19.92 -15.63 12.33
CA THR A 293 -18.73 -16.23 11.71
C THR A 293 -17.38 -15.70 12.22
N THR A 294 -16.58 -16.59 12.83
CA THR A 294 -15.14 -16.48 13.11
C THR A 294 -14.48 -15.21 12.54
N GLN A 295 -14.56 -14.11 13.29
CA GLN A 295 -13.86 -12.88 12.95
C GLN A 295 -12.38 -13.16 13.19
N THR A 296 -11.67 -13.48 12.11
CA THR A 296 -10.23 -13.65 12.15
C THR A 296 -9.62 -12.30 12.48
N ASP A 297 -8.72 -12.24 13.47
CA ASP A 297 -7.97 -11.03 13.88
C ASP A 297 -6.94 -10.63 12.80
N LYS A 298 -7.34 -10.66 11.53
CA LYS A 298 -6.50 -10.31 10.38
C LYS A 298 -6.31 -8.79 10.38
N GLY A 299 -5.10 -8.34 10.70
CA GLY A 299 -4.68 -6.96 10.47
C GLY A 299 -4.46 -6.65 8.99
N ASP A 300 -4.40 -5.36 8.65
CA ASP A 300 -4.21 -4.87 7.28
C ASP A 300 -2.81 -5.18 6.77
N LEU A 301 -2.72 -5.71 5.55
CA LEU A 301 -1.45 -5.98 4.90
C LEU A 301 -0.94 -4.76 4.12
N CYS A 302 0.29 -4.33 4.40
CA CYS A 302 0.94 -3.21 3.72
C CYS A 302 2.47 -3.33 3.68
N PHE A 303 3.12 -2.49 2.88
CA PHE A 303 4.59 -2.39 2.87
C PHE A 303 5.12 -1.28 3.78
N PHE A 304 4.28 -0.30 4.10
CA PHE A 304 4.61 0.78 5.01
C PHE A 304 3.35 1.30 5.70
N ALA A 305 3.54 1.77 6.93
CA ALA A 305 2.51 2.40 7.73
C ALA A 305 3.11 3.44 8.66
N GLY A 306 2.31 4.40 9.13
CA GLY A 306 2.82 5.43 10.02
C GLY A 306 1.78 6.42 10.51
N SER A 307 2.22 7.21 11.48
CA SER A 307 1.48 8.29 12.12
C SER A 307 2.41 9.49 12.34
N GLY A 308 1.89 10.70 12.15
CA GLY A 308 2.64 11.93 12.38
C GLY A 308 2.41 12.96 11.29
N PHE A 309 3.43 13.76 11.01
CA PHE A 309 3.34 14.86 10.05
C PHE A 309 2.86 14.42 8.66
N ASP A 310 3.33 13.26 8.21
CA ASP A 310 3.01 12.65 6.91
C ASP A 310 1.53 12.22 6.84
N SER A 311 1.02 11.53 7.85
CA SER A 311 -0.39 11.12 7.92
C SER A 311 -1.33 12.32 8.05
N LEU A 312 -0.93 13.34 8.81
CA LEU A 312 -1.66 14.60 8.92
C LEU A 312 -1.75 15.32 7.58
N MET A 313 -0.63 15.39 6.84
CA MET A 313 -0.60 16.00 5.50
C MET A 313 -1.46 15.22 4.51
N LEU A 314 -1.41 13.89 4.53
CA LEU A 314 -2.25 13.06 3.66
C LEU A 314 -3.74 13.26 3.97
N HIS A 315 -4.10 13.32 5.25
CA HIS A 315 -5.45 13.60 5.70
C HIS A 315 -5.94 14.99 5.24
N ASP A 316 -5.10 16.02 5.33
CA ASP A 316 -5.43 17.36 4.80
C ASP A 316 -5.55 17.36 3.27
N PHE A 317 -4.68 16.62 2.57
CA PHE A 317 -4.77 16.44 1.12
C PHE A 317 -6.10 15.79 0.71
N GLN A 318 -6.55 14.76 1.43
CA GLN A 318 -7.84 14.13 1.17
C GLN A 318 -9.01 15.10 1.39
N GLN A 319 -8.94 15.96 2.41
CA GLN A 319 -9.95 17.02 2.60
C GLN A 319 -9.99 17.99 1.41
N ILE A 320 -8.83 18.41 0.90
CA ILE A 320 -8.75 19.28 -0.29
C ILE A 320 -9.28 18.56 -1.52
N LYS A 321 -8.90 17.30 -1.72
CA LYS A 321 -9.37 16.47 -2.83
C LYS A 321 -10.89 16.36 -2.81
N ALA A 322 -11.48 15.98 -1.68
CA ALA A 322 -12.93 15.87 -1.49
C ALA A 322 -13.64 17.21 -1.74
N TRP A 323 -13.13 18.30 -1.18
CA TRP A 323 -13.67 19.63 -1.43
C TRP A 323 -13.62 20.01 -2.92
N SER A 324 -12.50 19.74 -3.59
CA SER A 324 -12.31 20.05 -5.00
C SER A 324 -13.25 19.24 -5.91
N SER A 325 -13.51 17.96 -5.58
CA SER A 325 -14.43 17.13 -6.34
C SER A 325 -15.87 17.59 -6.21
N THR A 326 -16.28 18.02 -5.02
CA THR A 326 -17.66 18.48 -4.76
C THR A 326 -17.91 19.91 -5.25
N SER A 327 -16.86 20.72 -5.45
CA SER A 327 -17.02 22.11 -5.89
C SER A 327 -17.45 22.22 -7.36
N LYS A 328 -18.68 22.70 -7.59
CA LYS A 328 -19.22 22.93 -8.94
C LYS A 328 -18.56 24.12 -9.66
N SER A 329 -17.99 25.07 -8.92
CA SER A 329 -17.41 26.30 -9.48
C SER A 329 -15.94 26.18 -9.92
N LEU A 330 -15.27 25.07 -9.59
CA LEU A 330 -13.86 24.89 -9.98
C LEU A 330 -13.72 24.34 -11.41
N PRO A 331 -12.84 24.92 -12.24
CA PRO A 331 -12.50 24.35 -13.54
C PRO A 331 -11.91 22.94 -13.46
N THR A 332 -12.18 22.10 -14.46
CA THR A 332 -11.73 20.69 -14.51
C THR A 332 -10.21 20.54 -14.45
N PHE A 333 -9.46 21.42 -15.10
CA PHE A 333 -7.99 21.41 -15.04
C PHE A 333 -7.48 21.61 -13.60
N LEU A 334 -8.15 22.46 -12.83
CA LEU A 334 -7.78 22.77 -11.45
C LEU A 334 -8.14 21.60 -10.52
N LYS A 335 -9.28 20.93 -10.75
CA LYS A 335 -9.63 19.67 -10.06
C LYS A 335 -8.60 18.57 -10.34
N ALA A 336 -8.12 18.46 -11.58
CA ALA A 336 -7.09 17.49 -11.95
C ALA A 336 -5.73 17.82 -11.31
N ALA A 337 -5.39 19.10 -11.17
CA ALA A 337 -4.17 19.54 -10.48
C ALA A 337 -4.26 19.29 -8.96
N LEU A 338 -5.39 19.64 -8.32
CA LEU A 338 -5.61 19.45 -6.88
C LEU A 338 -5.76 17.98 -6.46
N SER A 339 -6.08 17.08 -7.40
CA SER A 339 -6.06 15.63 -7.16
C SER A 339 -4.69 14.99 -7.47
N SER A 340 -3.69 15.79 -7.82
CA SER A 340 -2.33 15.35 -8.13
C SER A 340 -1.32 15.71 -7.02
N VAL A 341 -0.03 15.45 -7.28
CA VAL A 341 1.10 15.90 -6.43
C VAL A 341 1.04 17.41 -6.18
N ALA A 342 0.55 18.21 -7.13
CA ALA A 342 0.38 19.65 -6.91
C ALA A 342 -0.64 19.93 -5.78
N GLY A 343 -1.74 19.17 -5.70
CA GLY A 343 -2.69 19.27 -4.59
C GLY A 343 -2.08 18.88 -3.24
N TYR A 344 -1.15 17.92 -3.24
CA TYR A 344 -0.39 17.55 -2.05
C TYR A 344 0.49 18.71 -1.55
N CYS A 345 1.21 19.38 -2.45
CA CYS A 345 1.96 20.60 -2.12
C CYS A 345 1.04 21.74 -1.63
N VAL A 346 -0.13 21.90 -2.25
CA VAL A 346 -1.13 22.88 -1.80
C VAL A 346 -1.62 22.56 -0.39
N ALA A 347 -1.91 21.30 -0.07
CA ALA A 347 -2.29 20.87 1.28
C ALA A 347 -1.22 21.20 2.32
N LEU A 348 0.03 20.87 1.99
CA LEU A 348 1.19 21.17 2.82
C LEU A 348 1.29 22.67 3.14
N VAL A 349 1.26 23.53 2.12
CA VAL A 349 1.49 24.97 2.28
C VAL A 349 0.29 25.68 2.92
N THR A 350 -0.94 25.29 2.56
CA THR A 350 -2.15 26.04 2.95
C THR A 350 -2.78 25.57 4.25
N LEU A 351 -2.62 24.28 4.60
CA LEU A 351 -3.26 23.68 5.77
C LEU A 351 -2.22 23.17 6.76
N THR A 352 -1.42 22.19 6.34
CA THR A 352 -0.59 21.40 7.27
C THR A 352 0.52 22.23 7.89
N LEU A 353 1.30 22.98 7.11
CA LEU A 353 2.42 23.78 7.63
C LEU A 353 1.94 24.93 8.54
N PRO A 354 0.95 25.76 8.17
CA PRO A 354 0.42 26.78 9.07
C PRO A 354 -0.16 26.20 10.36
N GLN A 355 -0.87 25.06 10.28
CA GLN A 355 -1.41 24.39 11.45
C GLN A 355 -0.32 23.89 12.38
N THR A 356 0.70 23.24 11.82
CA THR A 356 1.80 22.64 12.58
C THR A 356 2.74 23.67 13.19
N LEU A 357 3.00 24.78 12.50
CA LEU A 357 3.80 25.90 13.03
C LEU A 357 3.05 26.67 14.12
N ARG A 358 1.75 26.94 13.92
CA ARG A 358 0.96 27.75 14.87
C ARG A 358 0.56 27.02 16.13
N TYR A 359 0.19 25.74 16.01
CA TYR A 359 -0.37 24.98 17.11
C TYR A 359 0.51 23.83 17.57
N GLY A 360 1.55 23.46 16.82
CA GLY A 360 2.40 22.33 17.19
C GLY A 360 1.74 20.96 17.01
N THR A 361 0.69 20.83 16.17
CA THR A 361 -0.08 19.58 16.02
C THR A 361 0.71 18.39 15.48
N HIS A 362 1.93 18.61 14.99
CA HIS A 362 2.81 17.53 14.54
C HIS A 362 3.49 16.82 15.72
N LYS A 363 3.49 17.41 16.92
CA LYS A 363 4.09 16.79 18.11
C LYS A 363 3.12 15.74 18.64
N ILE A 364 3.48 14.48 18.41
CA ILE A 364 2.76 13.32 18.92
C ILE A 364 3.56 12.68 20.05
N CYS A 365 2.90 12.26 21.11
CA CYS A 365 3.48 11.44 22.17
C CYS A 365 3.33 9.98 21.77
N VAL A 366 4.45 9.26 21.75
CA VAL A 366 4.46 7.85 21.36
C VAL A 366 5.13 7.00 22.43
N LYS A 367 4.61 5.79 22.62
CA LYS A 367 5.23 4.72 23.40
C LYS A 367 5.39 3.53 22.47
N VAL A 368 6.64 3.16 22.23
CA VAL A 368 7.02 2.04 21.37
C VAL A 368 7.59 0.94 22.24
N THR A 369 7.06 -0.25 22.03
CA THR A 369 7.42 -1.44 22.77
C THR A 369 7.56 -2.63 21.83
N THR A 370 8.34 -3.63 22.19
CA THR A 370 8.51 -4.84 21.37
C THR A 370 8.60 -6.08 22.26
N ARG A 371 8.32 -7.26 21.71
CA ARG A 371 8.67 -8.55 22.31
C ARG A 371 9.76 -9.27 21.50
N ASP A 372 10.30 -8.62 20.47
CA ASP A 372 11.44 -9.10 19.72
C ASP A 372 12.73 -8.79 20.47
N GLU A 373 13.31 -9.79 21.13
CA GLU A 373 14.61 -9.67 21.81
C GLU A 373 15.76 -9.42 20.82
N GLY A 374 15.57 -9.75 19.53
CA GLY A 374 16.51 -9.46 18.47
C GLY A 374 16.33 -8.07 17.85
N ALA A 375 15.47 -7.21 18.40
CA ALA A 375 15.28 -5.87 17.88
C ALA A 375 16.60 -5.08 17.98
N LEU A 376 17.01 -4.46 16.88
CA LEU A 376 18.22 -3.64 16.80
C LEU A 376 17.87 -2.16 16.86
N TRP A 377 18.70 -1.40 17.54
CA TRP A 377 18.75 0.06 17.44
C TRP A 377 19.91 0.44 16.52
N ILE A 378 19.68 1.38 15.61
CA ILE A 378 20.70 1.87 14.68
C ILE A 378 21.09 3.30 15.06
N ASP A 379 22.40 3.56 15.22
CA ASP A 379 22.90 4.88 15.58
C ASP A 379 22.59 5.88 14.46
N HIS A 380 21.67 6.79 14.74
CA HIS A 380 21.20 7.83 13.85
C HIS A 380 22.26 8.85 13.41
N ARG A 381 23.40 8.94 14.10
CA ARG A 381 24.48 9.87 13.76
C ARG A 381 25.36 9.31 12.65
N ARG A 382 25.58 7.99 12.65
CA ARG A 382 26.47 7.33 11.70
C ARG A 382 25.73 6.48 10.67
N GLY A 383 24.75 5.69 11.13
CA GLY A 383 23.94 4.79 10.32
C GLY A 383 24.61 3.48 9.91
N ASP A 384 25.84 3.25 10.33
CA ASP A 384 26.66 2.05 10.10
C ASP A 384 26.89 1.24 11.39
N PHE A 385 26.36 1.71 12.52
CA PHE A 385 26.47 1.04 13.83
C PHE A 385 25.09 0.62 14.32
N ALA A 386 24.98 -0.63 14.77
CA ALA A 386 23.78 -1.18 15.37
C ALA A 386 24.10 -1.90 16.68
N GLU A 387 23.20 -1.79 17.65
CA GLU A 387 23.26 -2.50 18.93
C GLU A 387 21.91 -3.20 19.19
N LEU A 388 21.91 -4.25 20.00
CA LEU A 388 20.67 -4.84 20.51
C LEU A 388 19.90 -3.79 21.32
N ALA A 389 18.68 -3.46 20.88
CA ALA A 389 17.80 -2.54 21.57
C ALA A 389 17.20 -3.17 22.84
N VAL A 390 17.10 -4.51 22.85
CA VAL A 390 16.66 -5.30 23.99
C VAL A 390 17.86 -6.13 24.44
N LYS A 391 18.36 -5.84 25.64
CA LYS A 391 19.32 -6.75 26.28
C LYS A 391 18.53 -7.97 26.75
N SER A 392 18.74 -9.13 26.12
CA SER A 392 18.22 -10.40 26.64
C SER A 392 18.58 -10.45 28.11
N GLY A 393 17.57 -10.57 28.97
CA GLY A 393 17.77 -10.53 30.40
C GLY A 393 18.76 -11.62 30.79
N ALA A 394 19.99 -11.23 31.12
CA ALA A 394 20.86 -12.00 32.00
C ALA A 394 20.24 -11.98 33.42
N CYS A 395 19.05 -12.54 33.55
CA CYS A 395 18.36 -12.84 34.78
C CYS A 395 18.20 -14.37 34.73
N ASN A 396 19.09 -15.20 35.29
CA ASN A 396 19.27 -15.42 36.72
C ASN A 396 20.58 -16.20 37.01
N ALA A 397 21.77 -15.68 36.67
CA ALA A 397 23.04 -16.38 36.98
C ALA A 397 23.71 -15.97 38.31
N LEU A 398 23.11 -15.04 39.08
CA LEU A 398 23.69 -14.53 40.34
C LEU A 398 22.83 -14.84 41.59
N GLY A 399 21.91 -15.80 41.49
CA GLY A 399 20.93 -16.08 42.54
C GLY A 399 20.68 -17.56 42.87
N VAL A 400 21.64 -18.46 42.65
CA VAL A 400 21.61 -19.81 43.26
C VAL A 400 23.05 -20.25 43.56
N ALA A 401 23.66 -19.64 44.58
CA ALA A 401 24.74 -20.24 45.33
C ALA A 401 24.18 -20.70 46.68
N ASN A 402 23.21 -21.62 46.63
CA ASN A 402 22.87 -22.47 47.76
C ASN A 402 22.45 -23.81 47.18
N GLY A 403 23.31 -24.80 47.38
CA GLY A 403 23.11 -26.15 46.89
C GLY A 403 21.89 -26.79 47.52
N GLN A 404 20.85 -26.99 46.71
CA GLN A 404 19.92 -28.10 46.91
C GLN A 404 19.69 -28.73 45.54
N ALA A 405 20.25 -29.92 45.37
CA ALA A 405 19.95 -30.80 44.26
C ALA A 405 18.47 -31.17 44.35
N TYR A 406 17.68 -30.71 43.37
CA TYR A 406 16.31 -31.15 43.18
C TYR A 406 16.27 -32.07 41.95
N ASP A 407 15.70 -33.24 42.16
CA ASP A 407 15.60 -34.35 41.24
C ASP A 407 14.95 -33.96 39.90
N ALA A 408 15.67 -34.26 38.82
CA ALA A 408 15.25 -34.08 37.45
C ALA A 408 14.42 -35.29 36.97
N HIS A 409 13.18 -35.42 37.46
CA HIS A 409 12.17 -36.24 36.79
C HIS A 409 10.77 -35.68 37.06
N ASN A 410 10.39 -34.66 36.29
CA ASN A 410 9.00 -34.50 35.89
C ASN A 410 8.90 -33.66 34.61
N GLY A 411 8.38 -34.29 33.57
CA GLY A 411 8.07 -33.65 32.29
C GLY A 411 6.99 -32.59 32.49
N ILE A 412 7.37 -31.33 32.37
CA ILE A 412 6.45 -30.21 32.36
C ILE A 412 6.44 -29.62 30.95
N THR A 413 5.31 -29.89 30.32
CA THR A 413 4.66 -29.23 29.19
C THR A 413 5.21 -27.85 28.80
N ASN A 414 5.32 -27.64 27.48
CA ASN A 414 5.51 -26.35 26.80
C ASN A 414 4.53 -25.29 27.31
N THR A 415 4.82 -24.69 28.46
CA THR A 415 4.19 -23.45 28.90
C THR A 415 4.87 -22.36 28.10
N GLU A 416 4.14 -21.78 27.14
CA GLU A 416 4.58 -20.61 26.40
C GLU A 416 5.13 -19.58 27.38
N LYS A 417 6.47 -19.45 27.43
CA LYS A 417 7.10 -18.37 28.18
C LYS A 417 6.52 -17.08 27.60
N LYS A 418 5.63 -16.45 28.36
CA LYS A 418 4.97 -15.19 28.00
C LYS A 418 6.07 -14.18 27.69
N LYS A 419 6.34 -13.95 26.39
CA LYS A 419 7.42 -13.08 25.95
C LYS A 419 7.29 -11.73 26.64
N VAL A 420 8.35 -11.32 27.33
CA VAL A 420 8.39 -10.06 28.06
C VAL A 420 8.30 -8.91 27.06
N LYS A 421 7.54 -7.88 27.41
CA LYS A 421 7.37 -6.69 26.57
C LYS A 421 8.38 -5.64 27.01
N HIS A 422 9.24 -5.21 26.10
CA HIS A 422 10.33 -4.27 26.36
C HIS A 422 9.97 -2.87 25.83
N LEU A 423 10.33 -1.83 26.59
CA LEU A 423 10.15 -0.43 26.19
C LEU A 423 11.35 0.01 25.34
N LEU A 424 11.10 0.37 24.08
CA LEU A 424 12.14 0.89 23.18
C LEU A 424 12.20 2.42 23.21
N TYR A 425 11.03 3.07 23.27
CA TYR A 425 10.95 4.52 23.23
C TYR A 425 9.69 5.02 23.93
N SER A 426 9.82 6.10 24.70
CA SER A 426 8.69 6.88 25.21
C SER A 426 9.02 8.36 25.14
N GLY A 427 8.22 9.13 24.41
CA GLY A 427 8.43 10.56 24.27
C GLY A 427 7.73 11.18 23.07
N THR A 428 8.06 12.43 22.77
CA THR A 428 7.46 13.15 21.64
C THR A 428 8.22 12.88 20.35
N THR A 429 7.51 12.69 19.24
CA THR A 429 8.07 12.65 17.88
C THR A 429 7.21 13.47 16.92
N GLY A 430 7.77 13.84 15.77
CA GLY A 430 7.04 14.49 14.67
C GLY A 430 6.52 13.49 13.63
N ILE A 431 7.25 12.39 13.46
CA ILE A 431 6.94 11.30 12.53
C ILE A 431 7.22 9.97 13.26
N LEU A 432 6.35 9.00 13.06
CA LEU A 432 6.54 7.60 13.40
C LEU A 432 6.11 6.79 12.18
N ALA A 433 7.03 6.13 11.51
CA ALA A 433 6.70 5.34 10.34
C ALA A 433 7.50 4.04 10.34
N ALA A 434 6.94 2.99 9.77
CA ALA A 434 7.61 1.72 9.63
C ALA A 434 7.41 1.13 8.23
N SER A 435 8.37 0.35 7.76
CA SER A 435 8.30 -0.26 6.44
C SER A 435 9.19 -1.48 6.28
N THR A 436 8.76 -2.39 5.40
CA THR A 436 9.55 -3.50 4.88
C THR A 436 10.26 -3.16 3.57
N THR A 437 10.03 -1.96 3.01
CA THR A 437 10.65 -1.48 1.78
C THR A 437 11.43 -0.19 2.03
N PRO A 438 12.54 0.05 1.32
CA PRO A 438 13.33 1.24 1.56
C PRO A 438 12.67 2.52 1.03
N TYR A 439 11.78 2.38 0.05
CA TYR A 439 11.13 3.49 -0.63
C TYR A 439 9.70 3.69 -0.15
N TYR A 440 9.46 4.88 0.36
CA TYR A 440 8.17 5.54 0.42
C TYR A 440 7.85 6.17 -0.95
N GLY A 441 6.58 6.53 -1.18
CA GLY A 441 6.12 7.00 -2.48
C GLY A 441 6.96 8.12 -3.12
N GLY A 442 7.07 8.13 -4.45
CA GLY A 442 7.82 9.11 -5.24
C GLY A 442 9.32 8.81 -5.33
N GLY A 443 9.73 7.57 -5.06
CA GLY A 443 11.16 7.20 -4.97
C GLY A 443 11.83 7.69 -3.69
N LEU A 444 11.04 8.11 -2.69
CA LEU A 444 11.51 8.64 -1.43
C LEU A 444 12.15 7.53 -0.58
N ARG A 445 13.45 7.52 -0.35
CA ARG A 445 14.12 6.52 0.48
C ARG A 445 13.99 6.82 1.99
N LEU A 446 12.77 6.76 2.50
CA LEU A 446 12.46 7.07 3.91
C LEU A 446 12.98 6.00 4.88
N PHE A 447 13.21 4.77 4.42
CA PHE A 447 13.59 3.62 5.27
C PHE A 447 14.91 2.99 4.80
N PRO A 448 16.07 3.64 5.02
CA PRO A 448 17.34 3.18 4.47
C PRO A 448 17.81 1.79 4.94
N TYR A 449 17.28 1.29 6.06
CA TYR A 449 17.61 0.01 6.69
C TYR A 449 16.53 -1.06 6.50
N ALA A 450 15.41 -0.74 5.86
CA ALA A 450 14.45 -1.75 5.45
C ALA A 450 15.13 -2.74 4.49
N ARG A 451 14.86 -4.04 4.68
CA ARG A 451 15.51 -5.16 3.99
C ARG A 451 16.99 -5.38 4.33
N LEU A 452 17.56 -4.65 5.30
CA LEU A 452 18.93 -4.94 5.76
C LEU A 452 19.01 -6.34 6.38
N ILE A 453 17.97 -6.74 7.11
CA ILE A 453 17.84 -8.05 7.72
C ILE A 453 16.58 -8.71 7.14
N PRO A 454 16.68 -9.94 6.60
CA PRO A 454 15.51 -10.70 6.17
C PRO A 454 14.48 -10.82 7.30
N ASN A 455 13.20 -10.79 6.95
CA ASN A 455 12.09 -10.95 7.91
C ASN A 455 11.99 -9.88 9.02
N LYS A 456 12.67 -8.74 8.88
CA LYS A 456 12.52 -7.58 9.76
C LYS A 456 12.01 -6.35 9.02
N LEU A 457 11.31 -5.49 9.74
CA LEU A 457 10.90 -4.17 9.28
C LEU A 457 11.72 -3.09 9.97
N GLN A 458 11.87 -1.94 9.31
CA GLN A 458 12.44 -0.75 9.93
C GLN A 458 11.32 0.10 10.53
N LEU A 459 11.43 0.46 11.81
CA LEU A 459 10.66 1.50 12.46
C LEU A 459 11.53 2.76 12.61
N ARG A 460 11.02 3.91 12.18
CA ARG A 460 11.69 5.21 12.20
C ARG A 460 10.86 6.23 12.97
N LEU A 461 11.47 6.86 13.96
CA LEU A 461 10.94 8.04 14.65
C LEU A 461 11.69 9.29 14.20
N GLY A 462 10.99 10.24 13.59
CA GLY A 462 11.55 11.53 13.17
C GLY A 462 11.19 12.63 14.17
N ARG A 463 12.16 13.09 14.95
CA ARG A 463 12.06 14.24 15.88
C ARG A 463 12.51 15.56 15.23
N ILE A 464 12.39 15.64 13.92
CA ILE A 464 12.79 16.81 13.13
C ILE A 464 11.64 17.81 13.16
N SER A 465 11.96 19.09 13.39
CA SER A 465 10.94 20.15 13.23
C SER A 465 10.50 20.24 11.77
N PRO A 466 9.23 20.56 11.45
CA PRO A 466 8.75 20.66 10.08
C PRO A 466 9.61 21.58 9.19
N LEU A 467 10.17 22.65 9.78
CA LEU A 467 11.02 23.61 9.08
C LEU A 467 12.40 23.04 8.73
N VAL A 468 13.05 22.36 9.69
CA VAL A 468 14.33 21.67 9.42
C VAL A 468 14.13 20.54 8.43
N GLY A 469 13.02 19.80 8.55
CA GLY A 469 12.63 18.76 7.61
C GLY A 469 12.48 19.31 6.19
N PHE A 470 11.79 20.44 6.05
CA PHE A 470 11.60 21.12 4.77
C PHE A 470 12.92 21.53 4.11
N VAL A 471 13.84 22.15 4.86
CA VAL A 471 15.17 22.56 4.34
C VAL A 471 16.03 21.36 3.94
N ASN A 472 15.85 20.21 4.59
CA ASN A 472 16.63 19.00 4.35
C ASN A 472 15.88 17.93 3.54
N ILE A 473 14.78 18.29 2.87
CA ILE A 473 13.98 17.38 2.04
C ILE A 473 14.86 16.51 1.14
N PRO A 474 15.83 17.02 0.35
CA PRO A 474 16.62 16.18 -0.55
C PRO A 474 17.39 15.07 0.18
N LYS A 475 18.05 15.39 1.30
CA LYS A 475 18.82 14.42 2.10
C LYS A 475 17.90 13.40 2.78
N ILE A 476 16.74 13.84 3.26
CA ILE A 476 15.73 12.95 3.83
C ILE A 476 15.23 12.00 2.72
N PHE A 477 15.10 12.53 1.50
CA PHE A 477 14.59 11.81 0.36
C PHE A 477 15.56 10.76 -0.19
N GLU A 478 16.85 11.02 -0.08
CA GLU A 478 17.90 10.06 -0.39
C GLU A 478 18.11 9.02 0.73
N GLY A 479 17.50 9.22 1.90
CA GLY A 479 17.76 8.43 3.10
C GLY A 479 19.15 8.70 3.71
N SER A 480 19.84 9.75 3.26
CA SER A 480 21.18 10.17 3.67
C SER A 480 21.17 11.18 4.82
N TYR A 481 20.01 11.73 5.18
CA TYR A 481 19.88 12.66 6.30
C TYR A 481 20.33 12.00 7.61
N ARG A 482 21.33 12.60 8.23
CA ARG A 482 21.85 12.25 9.55
C ARG A 482 21.99 13.56 10.32
N GLU A 483 21.35 13.65 11.48
CA GLU A 483 21.53 14.79 12.36
C GLU A 483 22.78 14.52 13.21
N LYS A 484 23.83 15.32 12.99
CA LYS A 484 25.10 15.21 13.72
C LYS A 484 25.08 15.94 15.08
N SER A 485 24.00 16.65 15.38
CA SER A 485 23.87 17.34 16.66
C SER A 485 23.57 16.31 17.76
N ASP A 486 23.90 16.65 19.01
CA ASP A 486 23.50 15.84 20.17
C ASP A 486 21.97 15.80 20.35
N LYS A 487 21.23 16.62 19.59
CA LYS A 487 19.77 16.59 19.56
C LYS A 487 19.35 15.46 18.61
N PHE A 488 18.68 14.48 19.20
CA PHE A 488 18.12 13.32 18.51
C PHE A 488 17.21 13.73 17.34
N GLY A 489 17.68 13.54 16.10
CA GLY A 489 16.93 13.87 14.88
C GLY A 489 16.04 12.75 14.36
N CYS A 490 16.63 11.58 14.13
CA CYS A 490 15.93 10.35 13.76
C CYS A 490 16.31 9.25 14.75
N LEU A 491 15.41 8.30 15.02
CA LEU A 491 15.74 7.05 15.72
C LEU A 491 15.25 5.90 14.85
N ASP A 492 16.12 4.92 14.64
CA ASP A 492 15.84 3.80 13.77
C ASP A 492 15.95 2.50 14.57
N PHE A 493 14.91 1.67 14.44
CA PHE A 493 14.87 0.33 14.99
C PHE A 493 14.60 -0.67 13.88
N VAL A 494 15.19 -1.86 13.95
CA VAL A 494 14.94 -2.96 13.01
C VAL A 494 14.55 -4.20 13.80
N GLY A 495 13.33 -4.69 13.57
CA GLY A 495 12.74 -5.77 14.37
C GLY A 495 11.61 -6.49 13.65
N GLU A 496 11.14 -7.58 14.23
CA GLU A 496 10.03 -8.39 13.71
C GLU A 496 8.65 -7.78 14.05
N GLU A 497 8.53 -7.16 15.22
CA GLU A 497 7.27 -6.57 15.68
C GLU A 497 7.45 -5.34 16.59
N PHE A 498 6.46 -4.45 16.55
CA PHE A 498 6.38 -3.26 17.39
C PHE A 498 4.93 -2.99 17.80
N ASP A 499 4.70 -2.87 19.11
CA ASP A 499 3.47 -2.34 19.69
C ASP A 499 3.63 -0.83 19.88
N VAL A 500 2.70 -0.05 19.31
CA VAL A 500 2.72 1.41 19.35
C VAL A 500 1.46 1.95 20.02
N GLU A 501 1.65 2.87 20.96
CA GLU A 501 0.62 3.76 21.48
C GLU A 501 0.94 5.20 21.05
N VAL A 502 -0.05 5.92 20.52
CA VAL A 502 0.05 7.28 19.99
C VAL A 502 -1.02 8.15 20.63
N SER A 503 -0.62 9.31 21.15
CA SER A 503 -1.54 10.35 21.65
C SER A 503 -1.05 11.73 21.25
N SER A 504 -1.97 12.70 21.13
CA SER A 504 -1.59 14.09 20.92
C SER A 504 -2.63 15.03 21.55
N PRO A 505 -2.42 15.43 22.81
CA PRO A 505 -3.31 16.38 23.50
C PRO A 505 -3.46 17.70 22.71
N VAL A 506 -2.39 18.11 22.03
CA VAL A 506 -2.36 19.32 21.19
C VAL A 506 -3.27 19.18 19.97
N TYR A 507 -3.25 18.01 19.32
CA TYR A 507 -4.11 17.75 18.16
C TYR A 507 -5.58 17.59 18.57
N GLU A 508 -5.85 16.91 19.68
CA GLU A 508 -7.20 16.78 20.25
C GLU A 508 -7.79 18.15 20.59
N GLU A 509 -7.01 19.03 21.24
CA GLU A 509 -7.42 20.40 21.52
C GLU A 509 -7.66 21.20 20.24
N TYR A 510 -6.84 21.01 19.21
CA TYR A 510 -7.05 21.61 17.89
C TYR A 510 -8.38 21.17 17.27
N LEU A 511 -8.70 19.87 17.29
CA LEU A 511 -9.98 19.35 16.81
C LEU A 511 -11.16 19.94 17.61
N ARG A 512 -11.05 20.02 18.94
CA ARG A 512 -12.06 20.64 19.81
C ARG A 512 -12.32 22.10 19.43
N ARG A 513 -11.27 22.89 19.22
CA ARG A 513 -11.37 24.30 18.76
C ARG A 513 -12.00 24.41 17.37
N ARG A 514 -11.64 23.51 16.44
CA ARG A 514 -12.20 23.48 15.07
C ARG A 514 -13.69 23.16 15.08
N ARG A 515 -14.14 22.21 15.93
CA ARG A 515 -15.57 21.87 16.14
C ARG A 515 -16.36 23.06 16.69
N ARG A 516 -15.85 23.73 17.75
CA ARG A 516 -16.48 24.94 18.33
C ARG A 516 -16.69 26.05 17.29
N ARG A 517 -15.70 26.29 16.44
CA ARG A 517 -15.79 27.29 15.35
C ARG A 517 -16.82 26.94 14.28
N ARG A 518 -17.03 25.65 13.99
CA ARG A 518 -18.07 25.20 13.06
C ARG A 518 -19.46 25.36 13.66
N GLY A 519 -19.68 24.89 14.88
CA GLY A 519 -20.97 25.05 15.58
C GLY A 519 -21.38 26.52 15.77
N GLY A 520 -20.43 27.40 16.07
CA GLY A 520 -20.68 28.84 16.18
C GLY A 520 -21.08 29.50 14.85
N LYS A 521 -20.50 29.07 13.72
CA LYS A 521 -20.87 29.60 12.40
C LYS A 521 -22.30 29.22 12.01
N THR A 522 -22.71 27.98 12.26
CA THR A 522 -24.07 27.54 11.95
C THR A 522 -25.12 28.31 12.76
N ARG A 523 -24.84 28.57 14.05
CA ARG A 523 -25.68 29.44 14.90
C ARG A 523 -25.70 30.89 14.42
N TRP A 524 -24.55 31.44 14.05
CA TRP A 524 -24.46 32.82 13.54
C TRP A 524 -25.19 33.01 12.19
N TRP A 525 -25.06 32.06 11.25
CA TRP A 525 -25.80 32.07 9.99
C TRP A 525 -27.31 31.90 10.19
N LYS A 526 -27.74 31.06 11.14
CA LYS A 526 -29.16 30.96 11.53
C LYS A 526 -29.68 32.29 12.11
N ARG A 527 -28.88 32.99 12.92
CA ARG A 527 -29.25 34.28 13.53
C ARG A 527 -29.34 35.42 12.51
N ILE A 528 -28.47 35.45 11.50
CA ILE A 528 -28.46 36.50 10.46
C ILE A 528 -29.58 36.32 9.44
N ARG A 529 -30.04 35.09 9.20
CA ARG A 529 -31.12 34.86 8.23
C ARG A 529 -32.52 35.23 8.72
N GLY A 530 -32.67 35.76 9.93
CA GLY A 530 -33.90 36.42 10.38
C GLY A 530 -35.17 35.56 10.27
N LYS A 531 -35.07 34.24 10.12
CA LYS A 531 -36.23 33.37 10.24
C LYS A 531 -36.45 33.16 11.73
N ALA A 532 -37.41 33.91 12.27
CA ALA A 532 -38.11 33.53 13.49
C ALA A 532 -38.39 32.02 13.40
N ALA A 533 -38.05 31.29 14.47
CA ALA A 533 -38.46 29.90 14.56
C ALA A 533 -39.99 29.88 14.42
N PRO A 534 -40.57 29.18 13.44
CA PRO A 534 -41.96 28.81 13.55
C PRO A 534 -42.07 27.94 14.81
N ASN A 535 -42.92 28.36 15.75
CA ASN A 535 -43.56 27.38 16.62
C ASN A 535 -44.31 26.46 15.66
N ASP A 536 -43.97 25.17 15.61
CA ASP A 536 -44.86 24.12 15.14
C ASP A 536 -44.26 22.76 15.52
N ASP A 537 -44.89 22.16 16.53
CA ASP A 537 -45.15 20.74 16.53
C ASP A 537 -45.97 20.41 15.28
N GLU A 538 -45.34 19.98 14.18
CA GLU A 538 -45.87 18.97 13.25
C GLU A 538 -45.03 18.87 11.97
N LYS A 539 -44.74 17.61 11.61
CA LYS A 539 -44.49 17.09 10.25
C LYS A 539 -43.33 17.69 9.45
N GLU A 540 -42.23 16.93 9.41
CA GLU A 540 -41.57 16.63 8.13
C GLU A 540 -40.88 15.27 8.21
N LYS A 541 -41.52 14.25 7.63
CA LYS A 541 -40.88 13.01 7.20
C LYS A 541 -40.28 13.28 5.82
N GLU A 542 -39.03 13.74 5.78
CA GLU A 542 -38.25 13.76 4.55
C GLU A 542 -37.15 12.70 4.64
N VAL A 543 -37.22 11.73 3.73
CA VAL A 543 -36.33 10.57 3.63
C VAL A 543 -34.92 11.07 3.29
N THR A 544 -34.08 11.16 4.31
CA THR A 544 -32.63 11.26 4.16
C THR A 544 -32.02 9.88 4.42
N THR A 545 -31.74 9.16 3.34
CA THR A 545 -30.74 8.10 3.37
C THR A 545 -29.37 8.75 3.48
N ASN A 546 -28.86 8.87 4.72
CA ASN A 546 -27.46 8.68 5.11
C ASN A 546 -27.26 9.02 6.60
N GLY A 547 -27.38 7.99 7.44
CA GLY A 547 -26.65 7.86 8.71
C GLY A 547 -26.76 9.00 9.72
N GLU A 548 -27.94 9.18 10.31
CA GLU A 548 -28.08 9.92 11.57
C GLU A 548 -27.53 9.07 12.72
N THR A 549 -26.35 9.43 13.21
CA THR A 549 -25.86 9.02 14.52
C THR A 549 -26.65 9.77 15.59
N ASN A 550 -27.54 9.05 16.30
CA ASN A 550 -28.21 9.52 17.50
C ASN A 550 -27.20 10.06 18.53
N GLY A 551 -27.55 11.17 19.19
CA GLY A 551 -26.75 11.93 20.14
C GLY A 551 -26.43 11.20 21.45
N SER A 552 -25.64 10.13 21.36
CA SER A 552 -24.79 9.67 22.44
C SER A 552 -23.61 10.64 22.57
N ASP A 553 -23.20 10.92 23.81
CA ASP A 553 -22.04 11.75 24.12
C ASP A 553 -20.89 11.43 23.16
N ALA A 554 -20.43 12.43 22.40
CA ALA A 554 -19.37 12.27 21.43
C ALA A 554 -18.08 11.90 22.18
N THR A 555 -17.89 10.59 22.41
CA THR A 555 -16.64 10.00 22.88
C THR A 555 -15.56 10.59 22.00
N THR A 556 -14.70 11.38 22.64
CA THR A 556 -13.72 12.17 21.92
C THR A 556 -12.74 11.15 21.38
N THR A 557 -12.79 10.88 20.08
CA THR A 557 -11.93 9.89 19.42
C THR A 557 -10.47 10.27 19.73
N SER A 558 -9.86 9.55 20.67
CA SER A 558 -8.47 9.74 21.07
C SER A 558 -7.56 9.22 19.96
N GLY A 559 -6.32 9.72 19.94
CA GLY A 559 -5.29 9.26 19.02
C GLY A 559 -4.92 10.26 17.92
N PHE A 560 -4.37 9.75 16.83
CA PHE A 560 -3.80 10.58 15.76
C PHE A 560 -4.06 9.99 14.37
N PRO A 561 -4.11 10.82 13.30
CA PRO A 561 -4.17 10.32 11.94
C PRO A 561 -3.15 9.21 11.68
N PHE A 562 -3.62 8.12 11.09
CA PHE A 562 -2.81 6.96 10.73
C PHE A 562 -2.95 6.70 9.24
N GLN A 563 -1.87 6.24 8.60
CA GLN A 563 -1.85 5.90 7.19
C GLN A 563 -1.08 4.61 6.94
N HIS A 564 -1.45 3.88 5.91
CA HIS A 564 -0.62 2.83 5.32
C HIS A 564 -0.85 2.74 3.81
N SER A 565 0.17 2.31 3.07
CA SER A 565 0.13 2.13 1.61
C SER A 565 -0.46 3.31 0.80
N GLY A 566 -0.39 4.54 1.31
CA GLY A 566 -0.87 5.75 0.64
C GLY A 566 -2.34 6.08 0.87
N GLU A 567 -3.01 5.40 1.79
CA GLU A 567 -4.37 5.70 2.23
C GLU A 567 -4.42 6.09 3.71
N SER A 568 -5.32 7.02 4.04
CA SER A 568 -5.61 7.42 5.42
C SER A 568 -6.58 6.43 6.02
N MET A 569 -6.22 5.86 7.17
CA MET A 569 -6.98 4.84 7.89
C MET A 569 -7.74 5.42 9.10
N GLY A 570 -7.91 6.73 9.13
CA GLY A 570 -8.58 7.45 10.20
C GLY A 570 -7.65 7.77 11.37
N ILE A 571 -8.24 7.89 12.56
CA ILE A 571 -7.54 8.23 13.80
C ILE A 571 -7.31 6.93 14.57
N LYS A 572 -6.07 6.71 15.04
CA LYS A 572 -5.70 5.53 15.81
C LYS A 572 -4.93 5.94 17.07
N GLU A 573 -5.27 5.33 18.19
CA GLU A 573 -4.51 5.45 19.45
C GLU A 573 -3.47 4.31 19.55
N ARG A 574 -3.83 3.09 19.15
CA ARG A 574 -2.97 1.91 19.32
C ARG A 574 -2.98 1.03 18.09
N PHE A 575 -1.81 0.54 17.73
CA PHE A 575 -1.66 -0.44 16.66
C PHE A 575 -0.40 -1.27 16.88
N ARG A 576 -0.41 -2.48 16.33
CA ARG A 576 0.76 -3.36 16.28
C ARG A 576 1.21 -3.50 14.83
N LEU A 577 2.52 -3.41 14.64
CA LEU A 577 3.21 -3.65 13.38
C LEU A 577 3.96 -4.96 13.51
N ARG A 578 3.77 -5.90 12.58
CA ARG A 578 4.47 -7.19 12.56
C ARG A 578 4.87 -7.56 11.14
N VAL A 579 6.05 -8.14 10.95
CA VAL A 579 6.42 -8.74 9.67
C VAL A 579 5.68 -10.07 9.46
N VAL A 580 5.08 -10.24 8.28
CA VAL A 580 4.58 -11.53 7.84
C VAL A 580 5.77 -12.41 7.48
N LYS A 581 5.91 -13.54 8.18
CA LYS A 581 7.12 -14.40 8.08
C LYS A 581 7.32 -15.00 6.68
N ARG A 582 6.22 -15.30 5.98
CA ARG A 582 6.30 -15.75 4.59
C ARG A 582 6.33 -14.53 3.67
N PRO A 583 7.39 -14.36 2.85
CA PRO A 583 7.47 -13.25 1.93
C PRO A 583 6.56 -13.48 0.72
N ILE A 584 6.20 -12.37 0.06
CA ILE A 584 5.47 -12.39 -1.21
C ILE A 584 6.47 -12.50 -2.35
N ARG A 585 6.13 -13.31 -3.35
CA ARG A 585 6.97 -13.52 -4.54
C ARG A 585 6.58 -12.53 -5.64
N PHE A 586 7.52 -11.71 -6.07
CA PHE A 586 7.35 -10.75 -7.15
C PHE A 586 8.21 -11.12 -8.36
N VAL A 587 7.69 -10.90 -9.56
CA VAL A 587 8.51 -10.85 -10.77
C VAL A 587 9.33 -9.56 -10.76
N SER A 588 10.63 -9.69 -10.88
CA SER A 588 11.57 -8.59 -11.07
C SER A 588 12.32 -8.75 -12.38
N PHE A 589 12.48 -7.63 -13.08
CA PHE A 589 13.30 -7.55 -14.29
C PHE A 589 14.65 -6.89 -14.03
N LEU A 590 14.96 -6.57 -12.77
CA LEU A 590 16.30 -6.16 -12.39
C LEU A 590 17.24 -7.34 -12.57
N ARG A 591 18.43 -7.05 -13.11
CA ARG A 591 19.53 -8.01 -13.02
C ARG A 591 19.87 -8.20 -11.54
N PRO A 592 20.01 -9.45 -11.05
CA PRO A 592 20.58 -9.68 -9.73
C PRO A 592 21.87 -8.86 -9.61
N ARG A 593 21.98 -8.06 -8.56
CA ARG A 593 23.29 -7.52 -8.21
C ARG A 593 24.07 -8.70 -7.66
N VAL A 594 24.92 -9.30 -8.49
CA VAL A 594 25.95 -10.20 -8.00
C VAL A 594 26.79 -9.36 -7.06
N ILE A 595 26.69 -9.64 -5.76
CA ILE A 595 27.67 -9.15 -4.80
C ILE A 595 28.87 -10.04 -5.08
N GLU A 596 29.79 -9.54 -5.91
CA GLU A 596 31.11 -10.16 -6.00
C GLU A 596 31.74 -9.99 -4.61
N ASP A 597 31.90 -11.09 -3.88
CA ASP A 597 32.81 -11.13 -2.73
C ASP A 597 34.21 -10.82 -3.29
N LYS A 598 34.63 -9.57 -3.16
CA LYS A 598 35.95 -9.08 -3.58
C LYS A 598 36.99 -9.24 -2.48
#